data_AF-A0A9J7HHM5-F1
#
_entry.id   AF-A0A9J7HHM5-F1
#
_cell.length_a   1.000
_cell.length_b   1.000
_cell.length_c   1.000
_cell.angle_alpha   90.00
_cell.angle_beta   90.00
_cell.angle_gamma   90.00
#
_symmetry.space_group_name_H-M   'P 1'
#
loop_
_entity.id
_entity.type
_entity.pdbx_description
1 polymer ?
#
loop_
_entity_poly.entity_id
_entity_poly.type
_entity_poly.pdbx_seq_one_letter_code
_entity_poly.pdbx_strand_id
1 'polypeptide(L)'
;MEQQQQQYMEQIAKAINGKWVQDHTQNENYDDFLREQGMPWFTRKMVQVFKISRVEEWIVNGDQITYRQYVDQNRTSGMTLTVGQPPIDCHIEGFGHFQSEVSWDEYGRLVTRTRRQNGEFVQTGRIDSKGMLELTILLPSGKTCRRVLKRV
;
A
#
# COMPACT_ATOMS: atom_id res chain seq x y z
N MET A 1 -10.36 27.55 -0.21
CA MET A 1 -10.07 26.25 0.44
C MET A 1 -9.65 25.21 -0.59
N GLU A 2 -10.31 25.11 -1.75
CA GLU A 2 -9.98 24.13 -2.80
C GLU A 2 -8.53 24.23 -3.35
N GLN A 3 -8.02 25.43 -3.65
CA GLN A 3 -6.64 25.60 -4.17
C GLN A 3 -5.55 25.11 -3.21
N GLN A 4 -5.70 25.33 -1.90
CA GLN A 4 -4.72 24.93 -0.90
C GLN A 4 -4.71 23.41 -0.70
N GLN A 5 -5.89 22.79 -0.76
CA GLN A 5 -6.05 21.34 -0.73
C GLN A 5 -5.42 20.69 -1.98
N GLN A 6 -5.63 21.28 -3.16
CA GLN A 6 -5.09 20.78 -4.41
C GLN A 6 -3.54 20.86 -4.45
N GLN A 7 -2.96 21.97 -4.00
CA GLN A 7 -1.50 22.11 -3.85
C GLN A 7 -0.92 21.11 -2.85
N TYR A 8 -1.62 20.84 -1.75
CA TYR A 8 -1.21 19.85 -0.76
C TYR A 8 -1.25 18.42 -1.33
N MET A 9 -2.31 18.08 -2.07
CA MET A 9 -2.43 16.80 -2.78
C MET A 9 -1.30 16.61 -3.80
N GLU A 10 -0.96 17.64 -4.57
CA GLU A 10 0.16 17.61 -5.51
C GLU A 10 1.51 17.39 -4.80
N GLN A 11 1.71 18.01 -3.64
CA GLN A 11 2.92 17.81 -2.84
C GLN A 11 3.01 16.38 -2.31
N ILE A 12 1.91 15.83 -1.77
CA ILE A 12 1.83 14.43 -1.34
C ILE A 12 2.08 13.49 -2.51
N ALA A 13 1.41 13.70 -3.64
CA ALA A 13 1.57 12.92 -4.85
C ALA A 13 3.04 12.88 -5.26
N LYS A 14 3.69 14.03 -5.35
CA LYS A 14 5.11 14.14 -5.70
C LYS A 14 6.01 13.42 -4.68
N ALA A 15 5.68 13.48 -3.40
CA ALA A 15 6.48 12.87 -2.35
C ALA A 15 6.31 11.34 -2.29
N ILE A 16 5.12 10.81 -2.59
CA ILE A 16 4.82 9.37 -2.68
C ILE A 16 5.34 8.79 -4.00
N ASN A 17 5.37 9.56 -5.08
CA ASN A 17 5.78 9.06 -6.40
C ASN A 17 7.20 8.50 -6.39
N GLY A 18 7.34 7.26 -6.86
CA GLY A 18 8.63 6.60 -7.02
C GLY A 18 8.62 5.14 -6.61
N LYS A 19 9.83 4.58 -6.56
CA LYS A 19 10.08 3.19 -6.19
C LYS A 19 10.50 3.10 -4.73
N TRP A 20 9.95 2.11 -4.06
CA TRP A 20 10.03 1.91 -2.64
C TRP A 20 10.36 0.44 -2.37
N VAL A 21 11.13 0.20 -1.33
CA VAL A 21 11.38 -1.15 -0.82
C VAL A 21 11.17 -1.13 0.68
N GLN A 22 10.55 -2.18 1.20
CA GLN A 22 10.20 -2.24 2.61
C GLN A 22 11.45 -2.39 3.49
N ASP A 23 11.50 -1.57 4.55
CA ASP A 23 12.49 -1.67 5.62
C ASP A 23 11.95 -2.57 6.73
N HIS A 24 12.46 -3.80 6.75
CA HIS A 24 12.03 -4.80 7.72
C HIS A 24 12.42 -4.50 9.17
N THR A 25 13.31 -3.52 9.42
CA THR A 25 13.77 -3.20 10.79
C THR A 25 12.79 -2.35 11.58
N GLN A 26 11.82 -1.72 10.92
CA GLN A 26 10.89 -0.76 11.53
C GLN A 26 9.42 -1.20 11.45
N ASN A 27 9.16 -2.43 11.00
CA ASN A 27 7.79 -2.91 10.86
C ASN A 27 7.16 -3.29 12.21
N GLU A 28 5.87 -3.05 12.34
CA GLU A 28 5.05 -3.50 13.48
C GLU A 28 3.91 -4.38 12.96
N ASN A 29 3.67 -5.53 13.60
CA ASN A 29 2.61 -6.50 13.28
C ASN A 29 2.61 -7.01 11.82
N TYR A 30 3.78 -7.07 11.17
CA TYR A 30 3.88 -7.54 9.78
C TYR A 30 3.54 -9.03 9.62
N ASP A 31 3.79 -9.89 10.63
CA ASP A 31 3.33 -11.30 10.58
C ASP A 31 1.82 -11.41 10.52
N ASP A 32 1.11 -10.61 11.33
CA ASP A 32 -0.35 -10.57 11.36
C ASP A 32 -0.87 -10.13 9.99
N PHE A 33 -0.27 -9.08 9.39
CA PHE A 33 -0.58 -8.66 8.03
C PHE A 33 -0.41 -9.78 7.02
N LEU A 34 0.76 -10.46 6.99
CA LEU A 34 1.00 -11.56 6.05
C LEU A 34 0.05 -12.74 6.28
N ARG A 35 -0.32 -13.03 7.53
CA ARG A 35 -1.29 -14.08 7.87
C ARG A 35 -2.67 -13.72 7.33
N GLU A 36 -3.11 -12.49 7.51
CA GLU A 36 -4.42 -12.01 7.05
C GLU A 36 -4.46 -11.81 5.53
N GLN A 37 -3.32 -11.61 4.87
CA GLN A 37 -3.19 -11.75 3.41
C GLN A 37 -3.30 -13.21 2.93
N GLY A 38 -3.46 -14.19 3.83
CA GLY A 38 -3.60 -15.60 3.50
C GLY A 38 -2.27 -16.33 3.25
N MET A 39 -1.14 -15.70 3.57
CA MET A 39 0.17 -16.28 3.26
C MET A 39 0.49 -17.46 4.21
N PRO A 40 0.91 -18.64 3.70
CA PRO A 40 1.19 -19.82 4.54
C PRO A 40 2.27 -19.57 5.59
N TRP A 41 2.17 -20.24 6.74
CA TRP A 41 3.08 -20.02 7.89
C TRP A 41 4.57 -20.12 7.53
N PHE A 42 4.94 -21.14 6.74
CA PHE A 42 6.33 -21.34 6.33
C PHE A 42 6.84 -20.15 5.51
N THR A 43 6.06 -19.69 4.54
CA THR A 43 6.40 -18.51 3.71
C THR A 43 6.52 -17.24 4.57
N ARG A 44 5.64 -17.04 5.57
CA ARG A 44 5.73 -15.88 6.49
C ARG A 44 7.05 -15.87 7.26
N LYS A 45 7.48 -17.04 7.75
CA LYS A 45 8.77 -17.19 8.45
C LYS A 45 9.95 -16.90 7.54
N MET A 46 9.93 -17.40 6.31
CA MET A 46 10.98 -17.08 5.33
C MET A 46 11.06 -15.58 5.05
N VAL A 47 9.94 -14.89 4.85
CA VAL A 47 9.94 -13.44 4.61
C VAL A 47 10.53 -12.67 5.80
N GLN A 48 10.25 -13.08 7.04
CA GLN A 48 10.80 -12.45 8.24
C GLN A 48 12.30 -12.67 8.39
N VAL A 49 12.76 -13.92 8.21
CA VAL A 49 14.17 -14.30 8.41
C VAL A 49 15.05 -13.69 7.32
N PHE A 50 14.62 -13.79 6.07
CA PHE A 50 15.42 -13.34 4.91
C PHE A 50 15.12 -11.89 4.50
N LYS A 51 14.22 -11.19 5.21
CA LYS A 51 13.83 -9.80 4.93
C LYS A 51 13.45 -9.61 3.45
N ILE A 52 12.67 -10.55 2.93
CA ILE A 52 12.30 -10.58 1.52
C ILE A 52 11.30 -9.46 1.27
N SER A 53 11.70 -8.51 0.44
CA SER A 53 10.87 -7.39 0.00
C SER A 53 10.89 -7.28 -1.51
N ARG A 54 9.72 -7.01 -2.08
CA ARG A 54 9.62 -6.61 -3.49
C ARG A 54 9.77 -5.10 -3.59
N VAL A 55 10.19 -4.63 -4.76
CA VAL A 55 10.12 -3.21 -5.08
C VAL A 55 8.67 -2.86 -5.42
N GLU A 56 8.18 -1.78 -4.84
CA GLU A 56 6.84 -1.23 -5.04
C GLU A 56 6.97 0.16 -5.67
N GLU A 57 6.28 0.39 -6.79
CA GLU A 57 6.22 1.68 -7.46
C GLU A 57 4.84 2.29 -7.27
N TRP A 58 4.82 3.53 -6.77
CA TRP A 58 3.64 4.33 -6.58
C TRP A 58 3.66 5.49 -7.58
N ILE A 59 2.59 5.66 -8.33
CA ILE A 59 2.43 6.74 -9.32
C ILE A 59 1.06 7.38 -9.10
N VAL A 60 1.07 8.61 -8.58
CA VAL A 60 -0.07 9.47 -8.30
C VAL A 60 -0.04 10.62 -9.30
N ASN A 61 -1.02 10.63 -10.19
CA ASN A 61 -1.18 11.65 -11.24
C ASN A 61 -2.59 12.22 -11.14
N GLY A 62 -2.75 13.34 -10.41
CA GLY A 62 -4.06 13.87 -10.08
C GLY A 62 -4.89 12.83 -9.32
N ASP A 63 -6.04 12.47 -9.88
CA ASP A 63 -6.95 11.48 -9.29
C ASP A 63 -6.60 10.04 -9.64
N GLN A 64 -5.60 9.78 -10.50
CA GLN A 64 -5.20 8.42 -10.85
C GLN A 64 -4.04 7.94 -9.99
N ILE A 65 -4.24 6.79 -9.32
CA ILE A 65 -3.28 6.12 -8.45
C ILE A 65 -2.93 4.77 -9.08
N THR A 66 -1.70 4.63 -9.55
CA THR A 66 -1.17 3.36 -10.05
C THR A 66 -0.20 2.79 -9.03
N TYR A 67 -0.46 1.55 -8.62
CA TYR A 67 0.43 0.74 -7.81
C TYR A 67 1.02 -0.37 -8.67
N ARG A 68 2.34 -0.55 -8.63
CA ARG A 68 3.03 -1.66 -9.28
C ARG A 68 3.99 -2.33 -8.32
N GLN A 69 4.13 -3.63 -8.46
CA GLN A 69 5.04 -4.45 -7.68
C GLN A 69 5.87 -5.31 -8.65
N TYR A 70 7.18 -5.28 -8.47
CA TYR A 70 8.12 -6.05 -9.29
C TYR A 70 8.33 -7.42 -8.64
N VAL A 71 7.83 -8.47 -9.29
CA VAL A 71 7.90 -9.86 -8.82
C VAL A 71 9.28 -10.47 -9.10
N ASP A 72 9.80 -10.20 -10.29
CA ASP A 72 11.17 -10.47 -10.73
C ASP A 72 11.58 -9.43 -11.79
N GLN A 73 12.73 -9.61 -12.45
CA GLN A 73 13.22 -8.65 -13.45
C GLN A 73 12.25 -8.45 -14.64
N ASN A 74 11.39 -9.44 -14.93
CA ASN A 74 10.55 -9.45 -16.13
C ASN A 74 9.05 -9.45 -15.83
N ARG A 75 8.63 -9.70 -14.58
CA ARG A 75 7.22 -9.74 -14.18
C ARG A 75 6.87 -8.62 -13.21
N THR A 76 5.90 -7.80 -13.62
CA THR A 76 5.26 -6.80 -12.78
C THR A 76 3.79 -7.14 -12.59
N SER A 77 3.29 -6.96 -11.38
CA SER A 77 1.85 -6.95 -11.11
C SER A 77 1.45 -5.57 -10.61
N GLY A 78 0.24 -5.12 -10.91
CA GLY A 78 -0.19 -3.80 -10.48
C GLY A 78 -1.67 -3.56 -10.73
N MET A 79 -2.14 -2.42 -10.26
CA MET A 79 -3.50 -1.93 -10.48
C MET A 79 -3.47 -0.41 -10.62
N THR A 80 -4.44 0.13 -11.35
CA THR A 80 -4.70 1.57 -11.42
C THR A 80 -6.09 1.83 -10.87
N LEU A 81 -6.18 2.77 -9.93
CA LEU A 81 -7.40 3.20 -9.26
C LEU A 81 -7.61 4.69 -9.55
N THR A 82 -8.86 5.12 -9.62
CA THR A 82 -9.22 6.53 -9.70
C THR A 82 -9.91 6.94 -8.41
N VAL A 83 -9.46 8.06 -7.83
CA VAL A 83 -10.00 8.60 -6.58
C VAL A 83 -11.50 8.87 -6.71
N GLY A 84 -12.26 8.41 -5.71
CA GLY A 84 -13.71 8.63 -5.62
C GLY A 84 -14.55 7.77 -6.56
N GLN A 85 -13.93 6.92 -7.38
CA GLN A 85 -14.64 5.90 -8.14
C GLN A 85 -15.02 4.71 -7.25
N PRO A 86 -16.11 3.98 -7.58
CA PRO A 86 -16.50 2.78 -6.85
C PRO A 86 -15.39 1.72 -6.86
N PRO A 87 -15.42 0.76 -5.92
CA PRO A 87 -14.44 -0.32 -5.88
C PRO A 87 -14.36 -1.08 -7.20
N ILE A 88 -13.14 -1.34 -7.67
CA ILE A 88 -12.90 -2.19 -8.83
C ILE A 88 -12.57 -3.61 -8.39
N ASP A 89 -13.11 -4.60 -9.10
CA ASP A 89 -12.72 -5.99 -8.94
C ASP A 89 -11.35 -6.23 -9.59
N CYS A 90 -10.39 -6.68 -8.78
CA CYS A 90 -9.05 -7.01 -9.21
C CYS A 90 -8.79 -8.50 -9.00
N HIS A 91 -8.04 -9.11 -9.92
CA HIS A 91 -7.42 -10.41 -9.72
C HIS A 91 -5.92 -10.27 -9.90
N ILE A 92 -5.16 -10.58 -8.85
CA ILE A 92 -3.70 -10.62 -8.92
C ILE A 92 -3.23 -12.05 -8.62
N GLU A 93 -2.40 -12.58 -9.51
CA GLU A 93 -1.77 -13.89 -9.31
C GLU A 93 -1.02 -13.94 -7.97
N GLY A 94 -1.35 -14.92 -7.13
CA GLY A 94 -0.80 -15.08 -5.78
C GLY A 94 -1.50 -14.27 -4.68
N PHE A 95 -2.27 -13.23 -5.03
CA PHE A 95 -3.11 -12.47 -4.09
C PHE A 95 -4.61 -12.74 -4.27
N GLY A 96 -5.05 -13.40 -5.35
CA GLY A 96 -6.46 -13.76 -5.58
C GLY A 96 -7.35 -12.59 -5.96
N HIS A 97 -8.66 -12.79 -5.80
CA HIS A 97 -9.69 -11.77 -6.07
C HIS A 97 -9.87 -10.84 -4.87
N PHE A 98 -9.95 -9.54 -5.15
CA PHE A 98 -10.26 -8.51 -4.15
C PHE A 98 -10.88 -7.30 -4.83
N GLN A 99 -11.59 -6.50 -4.05
CA GLN A 99 -12.10 -5.20 -4.48
C GLN A 99 -11.23 -4.11 -3.87
N SER A 100 -10.90 -3.08 -4.64
CA SER A 100 -10.14 -1.95 -4.12
C SER A 100 -10.72 -0.62 -4.57
N GLU A 101 -10.76 0.34 -3.65
CA GLU A 101 -11.10 1.74 -3.92
C GLU A 101 -10.06 2.66 -3.28
N VAL A 102 -10.01 3.90 -3.77
CA VAL A 102 -9.12 4.93 -3.22
C VAL A 102 -9.88 6.24 -3.04
N SER A 103 -9.62 6.92 -1.93
CA SER A 103 -10.24 8.19 -1.57
C SER A 103 -9.27 9.05 -0.77
N TRP A 104 -9.55 10.35 -0.69
CA TRP A 104 -8.88 11.25 0.26
C TRP A 104 -9.70 11.33 1.54
N ASP A 105 -9.05 11.29 2.71
CA ASP A 105 -9.74 11.58 3.97
C ASP A 105 -9.84 13.09 4.26
N GLU A 106 -10.50 13.43 5.37
CA GLU A 106 -10.68 14.81 5.83
C GLU A 106 -9.34 15.55 6.13
N TYR A 107 -8.25 14.81 6.31
CA TYR A 107 -6.91 15.33 6.54
C TYR A 107 -6.06 15.37 5.25
N GLY A 108 -6.66 15.05 4.09
CA GLY A 108 -6.00 15.02 2.80
C GLY A 108 -5.01 13.86 2.64
N ARG A 109 -5.16 12.77 3.41
CA ARG A 109 -4.34 11.56 3.25
C ARG A 109 -4.99 10.62 2.25
N LEU A 110 -4.16 9.93 1.46
CA LEU A 110 -4.61 8.90 0.54
C LEU A 110 -5.01 7.66 1.34
N VAL A 111 -6.27 7.26 1.21
CA VAL A 111 -6.84 6.08 1.85
C VAL A 111 -7.17 5.04 0.78
N THR A 112 -6.57 3.86 0.90
CA THR A 112 -6.90 2.70 0.06
C THR A 112 -7.69 1.71 0.90
N ARG A 113 -8.89 1.36 0.45
CA ARG A 113 -9.67 0.27 1.06
C ARG A 113 -9.63 -0.93 0.14
N THR A 114 -9.22 -2.07 0.67
CA THR A 114 -9.17 -3.34 -0.06
C THR A 114 -10.03 -4.37 0.65
N ARG A 115 -11.12 -4.79 -0.01
CA ARG A 115 -12.06 -5.81 0.50
C ARG A 115 -11.75 -7.16 -0.11
N ARG A 116 -11.74 -8.18 0.76
CA ARG A 116 -11.54 -9.59 0.44
C ARG A 116 -12.63 -10.41 1.12
N GLN A 117 -12.73 -11.69 0.77
CA GLN A 117 -13.66 -12.61 1.45
C GLN A 117 -13.42 -12.69 2.96
N ASN A 118 -12.19 -12.46 3.41
CA ASN A 118 -11.80 -12.54 4.82
C ASN A 118 -11.83 -11.20 5.57
N GLY A 119 -12.30 -10.12 4.93
CA GLY A 119 -12.49 -8.82 5.56
C GLY A 119 -11.93 -7.64 4.75
N GLU A 120 -11.92 -6.47 5.37
CA GLU A 120 -11.45 -5.23 4.79
C GLU A 120 -10.11 -4.81 5.38
N PHE A 121 -9.19 -4.39 4.50
CA PHE A 121 -7.95 -3.73 4.85
C PHE A 121 -8.10 -2.24 4.54
N VAL A 122 -7.74 -1.38 5.48
CA VAL A 122 -7.71 0.08 5.26
C VAL A 122 -6.30 0.56 5.41
N GLN A 123 -5.71 1.03 4.32
CA GLN A 123 -4.34 1.55 4.29
C GLN A 123 -4.35 3.07 4.16
N THR A 124 -3.49 3.72 4.94
CA THR A 124 -3.14 5.14 4.79
C THR A 124 -1.63 5.27 4.68
N GLY A 125 -1.16 6.28 3.97
CA GLY A 125 0.27 6.54 3.76
C GLY A 125 0.66 7.97 4.10
N ARG A 126 1.89 8.16 4.61
CA ARG A 126 2.51 9.47 4.80
C ARG A 126 4.02 9.41 4.57
N ILE A 127 4.60 10.53 4.18
CA ILE A 127 6.06 10.69 4.17
C ILE A 127 6.50 11.21 5.54
N ASP A 128 7.46 10.53 6.16
CA ASP A 128 8.03 10.96 7.43
C ASP A 128 9.09 12.07 7.27
N SER A 129 9.62 12.59 8.37
CA SER A 129 10.63 13.65 8.37
C SER A 129 11.98 13.24 7.75
N LYS A 130 12.20 11.93 7.53
CA LYS A 130 13.39 11.37 6.90
C LYS A 130 13.16 11.03 5.43
N GLY A 131 11.98 11.33 4.89
CA GLY A 131 11.62 11.01 3.51
C GLY A 131 11.23 9.54 3.27
N MET A 132 10.98 8.77 4.34
CA MET A 132 10.49 7.40 4.23
C MET A 132 8.96 7.37 4.11
N LEU A 133 8.44 6.42 3.34
CA LEU A 133 7.01 6.19 3.21
C LEU A 133 6.55 5.26 4.33
N GLU A 134 5.77 5.80 5.25
CA GLU A 134 5.12 5.03 6.31
C GLU A 134 3.70 4.69 5.90
N LEU A 135 3.39 3.40 5.86
CA LEU A 135 2.06 2.87 5.61
C LEU A 135 1.48 2.31 6.92
N THR A 136 0.28 2.75 7.25
CA THR A 136 -0.51 2.23 8.36
C THR A 136 -1.70 1.48 7.79
N ILE A 137 -1.80 0.19 8.14
CA ILE A 137 -2.82 -0.72 7.62
C ILE A 137 -3.67 -1.22 8.79
N LEU A 138 -4.95 -0.85 8.82
CA LEU A 138 -5.94 -1.50 9.68
C LEU A 138 -6.28 -2.86 9.06
N LEU A 139 -6.06 -3.91 9.85
CA LEU A 139 -6.30 -5.29 9.46
C LEU A 139 -7.75 -5.70 9.79
N PRO A 140 -8.32 -6.69 9.08
CA PRO A 140 -9.62 -7.28 9.41
C PRO A 140 -9.78 -7.68 10.88
N SER A 141 -8.71 -8.11 11.55
CA SER A 141 -8.73 -8.43 12.98
C SER A 141 -8.90 -7.23 13.93
N GLY A 142 -8.88 -6.00 13.41
CA GLY A 142 -8.86 -4.76 14.20
C GLY A 142 -7.47 -4.34 14.67
N LYS A 143 -6.44 -5.15 14.42
CA LYS A 143 -5.04 -4.76 14.67
C LYS A 143 -4.55 -3.77 13.62
N THR A 144 -3.53 -3.00 13.97
CA THR A 144 -2.83 -2.14 13.02
C THR A 144 -1.45 -2.72 12.69
N CYS A 145 -1.13 -2.79 11.40
CA CYS A 145 0.20 -3.07 10.89
C CYS A 145 0.83 -1.76 10.42
N ARG A 146 2.10 -1.54 10.81
CA ARG A 146 2.90 -0.41 10.33
C ARG A 146 4.02 -0.95 9.46
N ARG A 147 4.11 -0.44 8.22
CA ARG A 147 5.20 -0.73 7.28
C ARG A 147 5.96 0.56 7.02
N VAL A 148 7.28 0.49 7.04
CA VAL A 148 8.14 1.61 6.63
C VAL A 148 8.84 1.22 5.35
N LEU A 149 8.81 2.08 4.35
CA LEU A 149 9.43 1.86 3.07
C LEU A 149 10.47 2.95 2.80
N LYS A 150 11.64 2.50 2.35
CA LYS A 150 12.73 3.38 1.91
C LYS A 150 12.69 3.51 0.39
N ARG A 151 13.03 4.70 -0.10
CA ARG A 151 13.14 4.96 -1.53
C ARG A 151 14.30 4.12 -2.12
N VAL A 152 14.09 3.62 -3.35
CA VAL A 152 15.09 2.89 -4.14
C VAL A 152 15.88 3.85 -5.01
#